data_AF-A0A0C1FDW1-F1
#
_entry.id   AF-A0A0C1FDW1-F1
#
_cell.length_a   1.000
_cell.length_b   1.000
_cell.length_c   1.000
_cell.angle_alpha   90.00
_cell.angle_beta   90.00
_cell.angle_gamma   90.00
#
_symmetry.space_group_name_H-M   'P 1'
#
loop_
_entity.id
_entity.type
_entity.pdbx_description
1 polymer ?
#
loop_
_entity_poly.entity_id
_entity_poly.type
_entity_poly.pdbx_seq_one_letter_code
_entity_poly.pdbx_strand_id
1 'polypeptide(L)'
;MDNVSIGNGTLQTNTSGSQNTAIGNGADVAIDGITNSVAIGVNAIVTASNTIQLGSDGSGSHTAITDVKTSGSLTAAGYKIPSGTSSQFLMADGTISTGTAEVREMADEFSATISQTEFTLNQAPSANSKVKMYVNGIRISNSAYSISGTTLTYVPDNNGSYILSINDRIQFDYFY
;
A
#
# COMPACT_ATOMS: atom_id res chain seq x y z
N MET A 1 -0.93 43.28 -16.70
CA MET A 1 -0.52 41.87 -16.85
C MET A 1 0.86 41.81 -16.25
N ASP A 2 0.95 41.25 -15.05
CA ASP A 2 2.17 41.33 -14.27
C ASP A 2 2.79 39.95 -14.29
N ASN A 3 3.58 39.67 -15.32
CA ASN A 3 4.21 38.38 -15.56
C ASN A 3 5.72 38.55 -15.71
N VAL A 4 6.48 37.52 -15.33
CA VAL A 4 7.91 37.41 -15.59
C VAL A 4 8.11 36.40 -16.71
N SER A 5 8.79 36.80 -17.79
CA SER A 5 8.99 35.96 -18.98
C SER A 5 10.45 36.03 -19.42
N ILE A 6 11.18 34.93 -19.33
CA ILE A 6 12.61 34.85 -19.69
C ILE A 6 12.85 33.65 -20.60
N GLY A 7 13.05 33.91 -21.89
CA GLY A 7 13.30 32.89 -22.90
C GLY A 7 12.48 33.12 -24.17
N ASN A 8 12.93 32.57 -25.30
CA ASN A 8 12.18 32.66 -26.55
C ASN A 8 10.89 31.83 -26.47
N GLY A 9 9.77 32.39 -26.93
CA GLY A 9 8.45 31.74 -26.92
C GLY A 9 7.81 31.61 -25.54
N THR A 10 8.30 32.35 -24.53
CA THR A 10 7.73 32.26 -23.19
C THR A 10 6.39 32.97 -23.07
N LEU A 11 5.44 32.37 -22.33
CA LEU A 11 4.08 32.87 -22.11
C LEU A 11 3.29 33.22 -23.38
N GLN A 12 3.61 32.59 -24.53
CA GLN A 12 2.97 32.90 -25.80
C GLN A 12 1.45 32.66 -25.78
N THR A 13 1.01 31.65 -25.03
CA THR A 13 -0.41 31.28 -24.92
C THR A 13 -1.19 32.20 -23.98
N ASN A 14 -0.49 32.95 -23.10
CA ASN A 14 -1.12 33.77 -22.07
C ASN A 14 -1.49 35.18 -22.58
N THR A 15 -2.77 35.41 -22.86
CA THR A 15 -3.31 36.70 -23.32
C THR A 15 -4.15 37.47 -22.29
N SER A 16 -4.53 36.88 -21.16
CA SER A 16 -5.33 37.51 -20.11
C SER A 16 -4.86 37.17 -18.69
N GLY A 17 -4.07 36.10 -18.52
CA GLY A 17 -3.55 35.68 -17.23
C GLY A 17 -2.45 36.60 -16.67
N SER A 18 -2.30 36.60 -15.35
CA SER A 18 -1.40 37.48 -14.60
C SER A 18 -0.71 36.73 -13.46
N GLN A 19 0.37 37.29 -12.94
CA GLN A 19 1.14 36.75 -11.82
C GLN A 19 1.81 35.41 -12.15
N ASN A 20 2.13 35.20 -13.43
CA ASN A 20 2.86 34.03 -13.89
C ASN A 20 4.36 34.31 -14.01
N THR A 21 5.17 33.32 -13.70
CA THR A 21 6.62 33.31 -13.97
C THR A 21 6.93 32.20 -14.96
N ALA A 22 7.50 32.51 -16.11
CA ALA A 22 7.99 31.55 -17.10
C ALA A 22 9.48 31.79 -17.39
N ILE A 23 10.31 30.76 -17.20
CA ILE A 23 11.76 30.82 -17.43
C ILE A 23 12.19 29.59 -18.23
N GLY A 24 12.67 29.78 -19.45
CA GLY A 24 13.13 28.72 -20.35
C GLY A 24 12.57 28.86 -21.77
N ASN A 25 13.29 28.40 -22.79
CA ASN A 25 12.76 28.41 -24.16
C ASN A 25 11.48 27.56 -24.24
N GLY A 26 10.39 28.13 -24.77
CA GLY A 26 9.09 27.49 -24.87
C GLY A 26 8.35 27.27 -23.54
N ALA A 27 8.80 27.84 -22.42
CA ALA A 27 8.06 27.74 -21.16
C ALA A 27 6.77 28.56 -21.20
N ASP A 28 5.63 27.95 -20.91
CA ASP A 28 4.31 28.58 -21.16
C ASP A 28 3.24 28.13 -20.15
N VAL A 29 2.03 28.62 -20.34
CA VAL A 29 0.78 28.10 -19.77
C VAL A 29 0.02 27.33 -20.84
N ALA A 30 -0.73 26.30 -20.44
CA ALA A 30 -1.42 25.42 -21.39
C ALA A 30 -2.61 26.07 -22.10
N ILE A 31 -3.24 27.06 -21.45
CA ILE A 31 -4.39 27.83 -21.96
C ILE A 31 -4.32 29.27 -21.47
N ASP A 32 -5.01 30.17 -22.17
CA ASP A 32 -5.16 31.54 -21.72
C ASP A 32 -5.84 31.65 -20.34
N GLY A 33 -5.50 32.69 -19.57
CA GLY A 33 -6.16 33.03 -18.32
C GLY A 33 -5.62 32.34 -17.07
N ILE A 34 -4.63 31.44 -17.20
CA ILE A 34 -3.93 30.86 -16.05
C ILE A 34 -3.24 31.97 -15.25
N THR A 35 -3.32 31.92 -13.92
CA THR A 35 -2.77 32.94 -13.02
C THR A 35 -2.03 32.33 -11.84
N ASN A 36 -1.13 33.10 -11.22
CA ASN A 36 -0.39 32.69 -10.02
C ASN A 36 0.37 31.36 -10.21
N SER A 37 1.07 31.21 -11.32
CA SER A 37 1.74 29.96 -11.69
C SER A 37 3.21 30.14 -12.06
N VAL A 38 4.00 29.08 -11.91
CA VAL A 38 5.45 29.11 -12.20
C VAL A 38 5.83 27.97 -13.13
N ALA A 39 6.31 28.30 -14.33
CA ALA A 39 6.88 27.38 -15.31
C ALA A 39 8.40 27.61 -15.42
N ILE A 40 9.22 26.65 -15.01
CA ILE A 40 10.69 26.79 -15.04
C ILE A 40 11.30 25.59 -15.76
N GLY A 41 12.03 25.84 -16.85
CA GLY A 41 12.69 24.82 -17.68
C GLY A 41 12.32 24.96 -19.15
N VAL A 42 13.12 24.36 -20.03
CA VAL A 42 12.80 24.30 -21.47
C VAL A 42 11.50 23.52 -21.66
N ASN A 43 10.54 24.12 -22.37
CA ASN A 43 9.20 23.59 -22.63
C ASN A 43 8.40 23.23 -21.37
N ALA A 44 8.69 23.85 -20.22
CA ALA A 44 7.86 23.69 -19.02
C ALA A 44 6.49 24.34 -19.25
N ILE A 45 5.41 23.57 -19.14
CA ILE A 45 4.04 24.05 -19.38
C ILE A 45 3.20 23.87 -18.12
N VAL A 46 2.67 24.97 -17.57
CA VAL A 46 1.73 24.90 -16.45
C VAL A 46 0.30 24.73 -16.97
N THR A 47 -0.43 23.74 -16.44
CA THR A 47 -1.78 23.37 -16.89
C THR A 47 -2.92 23.95 -16.05
N ALA A 48 -2.63 24.55 -14.88
CA ALA A 48 -3.63 25.16 -14.00
C ALA A 48 -3.05 26.33 -13.19
N SER A 49 -3.92 27.26 -12.77
CA SER A 49 -3.57 28.35 -11.85
C SER A 49 -3.12 27.82 -10.49
N ASN A 50 -2.26 28.56 -9.78
CA ASN A 50 -1.74 28.21 -8.45
C ASN A 50 -0.89 26.94 -8.43
N THR A 51 -0.14 26.67 -9.50
CA THR A 51 0.74 25.48 -9.59
C THR A 51 2.14 25.83 -10.07
N ILE A 52 3.06 24.90 -9.85
CA ILE A 52 4.45 24.99 -10.32
C ILE A 52 4.71 23.79 -11.23
N GLN A 53 5.23 24.06 -12.44
CA GLN A 53 5.82 23.07 -13.32
C GLN A 53 7.33 23.30 -13.40
N LEU A 54 8.10 22.32 -12.90
CA LEU A 54 9.56 22.35 -12.90
C LEU A 54 10.08 21.36 -13.95
N GLY A 55 10.47 21.87 -15.11
CA GLY A 55 10.83 21.10 -16.31
C GLY A 55 9.64 20.83 -17.22
N SER A 56 9.89 20.30 -18.43
CA SER A 56 8.83 19.86 -19.34
C SER A 56 7.91 18.82 -18.69
N ASP A 57 6.60 18.98 -18.89
CA ASP A 57 5.55 18.09 -18.39
C ASP A 57 5.24 16.93 -19.37
N GLY A 58 5.87 16.93 -20.54
CA GLY A 58 5.64 15.95 -21.60
C GLY A 58 4.51 16.31 -22.57
N SER A 59 3.87 17.46 -22.40
CA SER A 59 2.87 17.95 -23.36
C SER A 59 3.54 18.43 -24.66
N GLY A 60 2.77 18.50 -25.76
CA GLY A 60 3.22 19.15 -27.00
C GLY A 60 4.45 18.55 -27.70
N SER A 61 4.58 17.23 -27.74
CA SER A 61 5.75 16.49 -28.30
C SER A 61 7.06 16.66 -27.53
N HIS A 62 7.04 17.28 -26.35
CA HIS A 62 8.21 17.41 -25.50
C HIS A 62 8.38 16.16 -24.62
N THR A 63 9.62 15.87 -24.22
CA THR A 63 9.90 14.79 -23.27
C THR A 63 9.70 15.32 -21.85
N ALA A 64 8.93 14.62 -21.02
CA ALA A 64 8.79 14.97 -19.61
C ALA A 64 10.11 14.78 -18.86
N ILE A 65 10.36 15.59 -17.83
CA ILE A 65 11.44 15.27 -16.89
C ILE A 65 11.12 13.97 -16.14
N THR A 66 12.16 13.19 -15.83
CA THR A 66 11.99 11.94 -15.06
C THR A 66 12.04 12.19 -13.56
N ASP A 67 12.89 13.11 -13.10
CA ASP A 67 13.17 13.33 -11.69
C ASP A 67 13.45 14.81 -11.38
N VAL A 68 12.95 15.26 -10.23
CA VAL A 68 13.44 16.48 -9.57
C VAL A 68 14.45 16.06 -8.50
N LYS A 69 15.74 16.20 -8.80
CA LYS A 69 16.82 15.83 -7.87
C LYS A 69 17.07 16.93 -6.85
N THR A 70 16.76 16.67 -5.58
CA THR A 70 17.08 17.54 -4.45
C THR A 70 17.73 16.72 -3.32
N SER A 71 18.74 17.27 -2.66
CA SER A 71 19.38 16.67 -1.48
C SER A 71 18.82 17.20 -0.15
N GLY A 72 18.00 18.26 -0.21
CA GLY A 72 17.34 18.82 0.96
C GLY A 72 16.09 18.03 1.35
N SER A 73 15.74 18.07 2.62
CA SER A 73 14.45 17.56 3.09
C SER A 73 13.31 18.36 2.46
N LEU A 74 12.37 17.67 1.82
CA LEU A 74 11.12 18.28 1.36
C LEU A 74 10.11 18.25 2.51
N THR A 75 9.46 19.38 2.76
CA THR A 75 8.32 19.48 3.69
C THR A 75 7.11 19.89 2.87
N ALA A 76 6.10 19.03 2.82
CA ALA A 76 4.86 19.26 2.10
C ALA A 76 3.68 18.80 2.97
N ALA A 77 2.52 19.43 2.80
CA ALA A 77 1.30 19.01 3.50
C ALA A 77 0.84 17.59 3.09
N GLY A 78 1.25 17.13 1.90
CA GLY A 78 1.02 15.78 1.43
C GLY A 78 1.94 15.39 0.29
N TYR A 79 2.19 14.09 0.15
CA TYR A 79 2.91 13.48 -0.95
C TYR A 79 1.93 12.63 -1.76
N LYS A 80 1.75 12.98 -3.04
CA LYS A 80 0.90 12.22 -3.96
C LYS A 80 1.76 11.66 -5.08
N ILE A 81 1.73 10.36 -5.19
CA ILE A 81 2.20 9.61 -6.35
C ILE A 81 1.02 9.41 -7.30
N PRO A 82 1.19 9.59 -8.63
CA PRO A 82 0.08 9.58 -9.58
C PRO A 82 -0.84 8.36 -9.51
N SER A 83 -0.32 7.19 -9.14
CA SER A 83 -1.04 5.91 -9.06
C SER A 83 -1.43 5.46 -7.65
N GLY A 84 -1.11 6.23 -6.59
CA GLY A 84 -1.41 5.85 -5.22
C GLY A 84 -2.88 6.04 -4.85
N THR A 85 -3.44 5.11 -4.06
CA THR A 85 -4.78 5.22 -3.46
C THR A 85 -4.71 5.61 -1.98
N SER A 86 -5.85 6.02 -1.40
CA SER A 86 -5.93 6.37 0.03
C SER A 86 -5.73 5.18 0.98
N SER A 87 -5.76 3.95 0.47
CA SER A 87 -5.54 2.72 1.22
C SER A 87 -4.09 2.25 1.20
N GLN A 88 -3.19 3.04 0.62
CA GLN A 88 -1.78 2.70 0.45
C GLN A 88 -0.90 3.64 1.27
N PHE A 89 0.20 3.10 1.76
CA PHE A 89 1.27 3.82 2.42
C PHE A 89 2.38 4.12 1.42
N LEU A 90 2.94 5.33 1.47
CA LEU A 90 4.14 5.66 0.71
C LEU A 90 5.36 5.05 1.41
N MET A 91 6.19 4.35 0.65
CA MET A 91 7.49 3.87 1.10
C MET A 91 8.56 4.94 0.87
N ALA A 92 9.68 4.84 1.59
CA ALA A 92 10.77 5.81 1.51
C ALA A 92 11.45 5.86 0.12
N ASP A 93 11.34 4.79 -0.67
CA ASP A 93 11.84 4.70 -2.04
C ASP A 93 10.84 5.22 -3.10
N GLY A 94 9.69 5.75 -2.67
CA GLY A 94 8.65 6.27 -3.54
C GLY A 94 7.64 5.24 -4.05
N THR A 95 7.78 3.96 -3.68
CA THR A 95 6.79 2.92 -4.02
C THR A 95 5.58 2.94 -3.07
N ILE A 96 4.53 2.18 -3.42
CA ILE A 96 3.33 1.96 -2.59
C ILE A 96 3.37 0.64 -1.86
N SER A 97 2.94 0.66 -0.61
CA SER A 97 2.64 -0.54 0.17
C SER A 97 1.18 -0.56 0.57
N THR A 98 0.55 -1.74 0.55
CA THR A 98 -0.77 -1.97 1.17
C THR A 98 -0.66 -2.28 2.67
N GLY A 99 0.53 -2.13 3.27
CA GLY A 99 0.80 -2.52 4.65
C GLY A 99 1.16 -4.01 4.80
N THR A 100 1.36 -4.45 6.04
CA THR A 100 1.46 -5.88 6.38
C THR A 100 0.11 -6.56 6.19
N ALA A 101 0.11 -7.85 5.79
CA ALA A 101 -1.12 -8.63 5.72
C ALA A 101 -1.89 -8.51 7.06
N GLU A 102 -3.18 -8.18 6.99
CA GLU A 102 -4.02 -8.19 8.18
C GLU A 102 -4.09 -9.62 8.71
N VAL A 103 -3.86 -9.77 10.01
CA VAL A 103 -3.90 -11.07 10.67
C VAL A 103 -5.02 -11.02 11.71
N ARG A 104 -6.01 -11.90 11.61
CA ARG A 104 -7.17 -11.95 12.52
C ARG A 104 -7.11 -13.20 13.37
N GLU A 105 -7.49 -13.08 14.64
CA GLU A 105 -7.58 -14.24 15.52
C GLU A 105 -8.83 -15.06 15.18
N MET A 106 -8.67 -16.38 15.20
CA MET A 106 -9.74 -17.37 15.15
C MET A 106 -9.56 -18.33 16.32
N ALA A 107 -10.66 -18.60 17.01
CA ALA A 107 -10.73 -19.55 18.11
C ALA A 107 -11.85 -20.55 17.81
N ASP A 108 -11.49 -21.68 17.20
CA ASP A 108 -12.44 -22.74 16.87
C ASP A 108 -12.60 -23.67 18.07
N GLU A 109 -13.84 -24.03 18.41
CA GLU A 109 -14.15 -24.97 19.49
C GLU A 109 -15.08 -26.09 19.00
N PHE A 110 -14.75 -27.33 19.38
CA PHE A 110 -15.46 -28.55 18.99
C PHE A 110 -15.67 -29.46 20.20
N SER A 111 -16.72 -30.29 20.13
CA SER A 111 -16.85 -31.46 21.00
C SER A 111 -16.43 -32.69 20.21
N ALA A 112 -15.40 -33.41 20.67
CA ALA A 112 -14.87 -34.56 19.96
C ALA A 112 -15.85 -35.74 19.94
N THR A 113 -15.74 -36.56 18.90
CA THR A 113 -16.29 -37.92 18.88
C THR A 113 -15.21 -38.93 19.31
N ILE A 114 -15.63 -40.16 19.65
CA ILE A 114 -14.70 -41.19 20.09
C ILE A 114 -13.64 -41.48 19.01
N SER A 115 -12.37 -41.49 19.41
CA SER A 115 -11.22 -41.77 18.55
C SER A 115 -11.09 -40.85 17.33
N GLN A 116 -11.67 -39.65 17.37
CA GLN A 116 -11.54 -38.67 16.29
C GLN A 116 -10.09 -38.19 16.17
N THR A 117 -9.59 -38.13 14.93
CA THR A 117 -8.24 -37.65 14.63
C THR A 117 -8.22 -36.51 13.62
N GLU A 118 -9.37 -36.10 13.08
CA GLU A 118 -9.43 -35.01 12.10
C GLU A 118 -10.43 -33.94 12.52
N PHE A 119 -10.03 -32.68 12.35
CA PHE A 119 -10.83 -31.49 12.59
C PHE A 119 -10.72 -30.56 11.39
N THR A 120 -11.82 -29.88 11.05
CA THR A 120 -11.84 -28.85 10.01
C THR A 120 -11.89 -27.48 10.67
N LEU A 121 -10.81 -26.72 10.53
CA LEU A 121 -10.72 -25.33 10.96
C LEU A 121 -11.63 -24.44 10.10
N ASN A 122 -12.19 -23.39 10.68
CA ASN A 122 -13.07 -22.46 9.97
C ASN A 122 -12.32 -21.58 8.95
N GLN A 123 -11.01 -21.40 9.14
CA GLN A 123 -10.14 -20.63 8.25
C GLN A 123 -8.78 -21.32 8.08
N ALA A 124 -8.15 -21.10 6.94
CA ALA A 124 -6.78 -21.57 6.71
C ALA A 124 -5.82 -20.71 7.55
N PRO A 125 -4.98 -21.29 8.41
CA PRO A 125 -4.05 -20.50 9.22
C PRO A 125 -3.06 -19.72 8.35
N SER A 126 -2.76 -18.49 8.78
CA SER A 126 -1.74 -17.65 8.13
C SER A 126 -0.38 -18.33 8.16
N ALA A 127 0.45 -18.10 7.13
CA ALA A 127 1.84 -18.57 7.11
C ALA A 127 2.68 -18.00 8.28
N ASN A 128 2.25 -16.88 8.87
CA ASN A 128 2.88 -16.25 10.02
C ASN A 128 2.29 -16.70 11.37
N SER A 129 1.39 -17.70 11.34
CA SER A 129 0.66 -18.21 12.50
C SER A 129 1.09 -19.63 12.84
N LYS A 130 1.03 -19.97 14.13
CA LYS A 130 1.08 -21.35 14.60
C LYS A 130 -0.26 -21.65 15.27
N VAL A 131 -0.94 -22.72 14.84
CA VAL A 131 -2.14 -23.21 15.51
C VAL A 131 -1.77 -23.76 16.88
N LYS A 132 -2.54 -23.39 17.92
CA LYS A 132 -2.44 -23.94 19.27
C LYS A 132 -3.65 -24.83 19.52
N MET A 133 -3.43 -26.13 19.64
CA MET A 133 -4.48 -27.08 20.02
C MET A 133 -4.57 -27.20 21.55
N TYR A 134 -5.78 -27.31 22.06
CA TYR A 134 -6.08 -27.66 23.44
C TYR A 134 -7.08 -28.81 23.51
N VAL A 135 -6.90 -29.72 24.46
CA VAL A 135 -7.87 -30.75 24.81
C VAL A 135 -8.30 -30.52 26.26
N ASN A 136 -9.59 -30.31 26.49
CA ASN A 136 -10.17 -29.98 27.79
C ASN A 136 -9.46 -28.78 28.47
N GLY A 137 -9.01 -27.81 27.67
CA GLY A 137 -8.29 -26.61 28.12
C GLY A 137 -6.78 -26.81 28.36
N ILE A 138 -6.24 -28.02 28.19
CA ILE A 138 -4.81 -28.29 28.32
C ILE A 138 -4.16 -28.13 26.94
N ARG A 139 -3.16 -27.27 26.84
CA ARG A 139 -2.42 -27.07 25.59
C ARG A 139 -1.63 -28.32 25.22
N ILE A 140 -1.79 -28.74 23.97
CA ILE A 140 -1.14 -29.94 23.43
C ILE A 140 0.14 -29.56 22.67
N SER A 141 1.12 -30.47 22.68
CA SER A 141 2.38 -30.30 21.93
C SER A 141 2.12 -30.10 20.44
N ASN A 142 2.87 -29.18 19.80
CA ASN A 142 2.81 -28.96 18.36
C ASN A 142 3.18 -30.22 17.54
N SER A 143 3.85 -31.22 18.13
CA SER A 143 4.16 -32.49 17.47
C SER A 143 2.97 -33.46 17.43
N ALA A 144 1.93 -33.22 18.23
CA ALA A 144 0.76 -34.08 18.32
C ALA A 144 -0.33 -33.72 17.32
N TYR A 145 -0.04 -32.84 16.36
CA TYR A 145 -0.94 -32.56 15.26
C TYR A 145 -0.19 -32.00 14.06
N SER A 146 -0.78 -32.13 12.89
CA SER A 146 -0.33 -31.49 11.65
C SER A 146 -1.47 -30.69 11.02
N ILE A 147 -1.15 -29.70 10.19
CA ILE A 147 -2.13 -28.87 9.49
C ILE A 147 -1.82 -28.87 7.99
N SER A 148 -2.85 -29.04 7.18
CA SER A 148 -2.81 -28.84 5.73
C SER A 148 -4.08 -28.13 5.27
N GLY A 149 -3.95 -26.89 4.80
CA GLY A 149 -5.10 -26.03 4.53
C GLY A 149 -5.91 -25.78 5.80
N THR A 150 -7.19 -26.17 5.78
CA THR A 150 -8.10 -26.11 6.94
C THR A 150 -8.16 -27.42 7.72
N THR A 151 -7.51 -28.49 7.26
CA THR A 151 -7.56 -29.79 7.96
C THR A 151 -6.47 -29.85 9.01
N LEU A 152 -6.85 -30.13 10.25
CA LEU A 152 -5.94 -30.48 11.33
C LEU A 152 -6.07 -31.97 11.64
N THR A 153 -4.94 -32.67 11.63
CA THR A 153 -4.85 -34.08 11.97
C THR A 153 -4.19 -34.24 13.32
N TYR A 154 -4.92 -34.70 14.32
CA TYR A 154 -4.43 -35.05 15.65
C TYR A 154 -3.70 -36.41 15.63
N VAL A 155 -2.57 -36.49 16.31
CA VAL A 155 -1.67 -37.65 16.39
C VAL A 155 -1.59 -38.10 17.86
N PRO A 156 -2.45 -39.03 18.31
CA PRO A 156 -2.52 -39.48 19.71
C PRO A 156 -1.19 -39.94 20.29
N ASP A 157 -0.37 -40.66 19.53
CA ASP A 157 0.91 -41.21 19.98
C ASP A 157 1.87 -40.13 20.48
N ASN A 158 1.79 -38.95 19.87
CA ASN A 158 2.60 -37.79 20.23
C ASN A 158 1.99 -36.97 21.38
N ASN A 159 0.87 -37.41 21.94
CA ASN A 159 0.20 -36.88 23.12
C ASN A 159 -0.01 -37.97 24.18
N GLY A 160 1.00 -38.82 24.40
CA GLY A 160 0.94 -39.91 25.39
C GLY A 160 -0.07 -41.01 25.03
N SER A 161 -0.29 -41.22 23.73
CA SER A 161 -1.30 -42.16 23.18
C SER A 161 -2.73 -41.86 23.66
N TYR A 162 -3.03 -40.59 23.96
CA TYR A 162 -4.37 -40.18 24.40
C TYR A 162 -5.37 -40.23 23.24
N ILE A 163 -6.29 -41.19 23.31
CA ILE A 163 -7.42 -41.32 22.39
C ILE A 163 -8.54 -40.39 22.87
N LEU A 164 -9.00 -39.50 21.99
CA LEU A 164 -10.09 -38.58 22.32
C LEU A 164 -11.37 -39.35 22.66
N SER A 165 -12.02 -38.92 23.72
CA SER A 165 -13.31 -39.41 24.17
C SER A 165 -14.45 -38.54 23.64
N ILE A 166 -15.67 -39.10 23.65
CA ILE A 166 -16.85 -38.31 23.32
C ILE A 166 -16.97 -37.11 24.27
N ASN A 167 -17.23 -35.93 23.70
CA ASN A 167 -17.35 -34.64 24.41
C ASN A 167 -16.06 -34.08 25.01
N ASP A 168 -14.88 -34.62 24.68
CA ASP A 168 -13.66 -33.84 24.95
C ASP A 168 -13.76 -32.50 24.23
N ARG A 169 -13.53 -31.40 24.96
CA ARG A 169 -13.53 -30.05 24.38
C ARG A 169 -12.23 -29.84 23.64
N ILE A 170 -12.32 -29.64 22.33
CA ILE A 170 -11.17 -29.39 21.47
C ILE A 170 -11.20 -27.93 21.06
N GLN A 171 -10.12 -27.21 21.31
CA GLN A 171 -10.00 -25.81 20.94
C GLN A 171 -8.76 -25.58 20.07
N PHE A 172 -8.88 -24.74 19.05
CA PHE A 172 -7.78 -24.29 18.21
C PHE A 172 -7.75 -22.77 18.17
N ASP A 173 -6.68 -22.19 18.72
CA ASP A 173 -6.42 -20.76 18.60
C ASP A 173 -5.35 -20.52 17.54
N TYR A 174 -5.65 -19.69 16.54
CA TYR A 174 -4.73 -19.36 15.46
C TYR A 174 -5.08 -18.02 14.83
N PHE A 175 -4.11 -17.51 14.10
CA PHE A 175 -4.29 -16.37 13.23
C PHE A 175 -4.48 -16.79 11.77
N TYR A 176 -5.35 -16.09 11.03
CA TYR A 176 -5.62 -16.27 9.59
C TYR A 176 -5.55 -14.95 8.82
#